data_AF-A0A4Y2LC10-F1
#
_entry.id   AF-A0A4Y2LC10-F1
#
_cell.length_a   1.000
_cell.length_b   1.000
_cell.length_c   1.000
_cell.angle_alpha   90.00
_cell.angle_beta   90.00
_cell.angle_gamma   90.00
#
_symmetry.space_group_name_H-M   'P 1'
#
loop_
_entity.id
_entity.type
_entity.pdbx_description
1 polymer ?
#
loop_
_entity_poly.entity_id
_entity_poly.type
_entity_poly.pdbx_seq_one_letter_code
_entity_poly.pdbx_strand_id
1 'polypeptide(L)'
;MMCNIKQHTKSKTGDSMNQGLKAERITIPETEDYRFNFRKLWAFTGPGFLMSIAYLDPGNIESDLQSGATASYHLLWVLMWATVLGLLMQRLAARLGVVTGLHLAEVCQRRFPPVPRYLLWIMVEIAIVGSDMQEVIGTAIAFYLLSFKK
;
A
#
# COMPACT_ATOMS: atom_id res chain seq x y z
N MET A 1 11.18 30.11 -37.42
CA MET A 1 9.91 30.38 -36.71
C MET A 1 9.30 29.10 -36.12
N MET A 2 10.12 28.21 -35.51
CA MET A 2 9.70 26.90 -34.98
C MET A 2 10.21 26.67 -33.54
N CYS A 3 10.15 27.68 -32.68
CA CYS A 3 10.60 27.58 -31.28
C CYS A 3 9.49 27.94 -30.27
N ASN A 4 8.21 27.74 -30.61
CA ASN A 4 7.11 28.25 -29.76
C ASN A 4 5.92 27.29 -29.52
N ILE A 5 6.07 25.99 -29.81
CA ILE A 5 4.99 25.00 -29.57
C ILE A 5 5.29 24.09 -28.35
N LYS A 6 6.50 24.13 -27.79
CA LYS A 6 6.88 23.29 -26.64
C LYS A 6 6.65 23.92 -25.26
N GLN A 7 6.16 25.16 -25.20
CA GLN A 7 5.93 25.87 -23.92
C GLN A 7 4.47 25.79 -23.45
N HIS A 8 3.48 25.67 -24.34
CA HIS A 8 2.07 25.70 -23.95
C HIS A 8 1.52 24.37 -23.38
N THR A 9 2.15 23.23 -23.65
CA THR A 9 1.76 21.92 -23.07
C THR A 9 2.53 21.55 -21.80
N LYS A 10 3.55 22.34 -21.40
CA LYS A 10 4.26 22.13 -20.13
C LYS A 10 3.57 22.82 -18.94
N SER A 11 2.65 23.76 -19.19
CA SER A 11 1.98 24.55 -18.16
C SER A 11 0.65 23.97 -17.66
N LYS A 12 -0.05 23.12 -18.42
CA LYS A 12 -1.40 22.65 -18.05
C LYS A 12 -1.48 21.25 -17.44
N THR A 13 -0.44 20.42 -17.59
CA THR A 13 -0.39 19.08 -16.97
C THR A 13 0.30 19.08 -15.59
N GLY A 14 1.05 20.14 -15.29
CA GLY A 14 1.77 20.29 -14.02
C GLY A 14 0.91 20.75 -12.83
N ASP A 15 -0.32 21.24 -13.09
CA ASP A 15 -1.16 21.86 -12.06
C ASP A 15 -2.25 20.91 -11.50
N SER A 16 -2.71 19.95 -12.30
CA SER A 16 -3.75 19.00 -11.88
C SER A 16 -3.22 17.81 -11.06
N MET A 17 -1.95 17.44 -11.21
CA MET A 17 -1.30 16.40 -10.40
C MET A 17 -0.82 16.90 -9.03
N ASN A 18 -0.78 18.22 -8.81
CA ASN A 18 -0.43 18.82 -7.52
C ASN A 18 -1.61 18.96 -6.54
N GLN A 19 -2.84 18.66 -6.97
CA GLN A 19 -4.03 18.79 -6.12
C GLN A 19 -4.35 17.50 -5.35
N GLY A 20 -3.95 16.32 -5.82
CA GLY A 20 -4.15 15.03 -5.12
C GLY A 20 -3.07 14.70 -4.08
N LEU A 21 -1.88 15.29 -4.19
CA LEU A 21 -0.78 15.17 -3.22
C LEU A 21 -0.73 16.35 -2.24
N LYS A 22 -1.83 17.10 -2.11
CA LYS A 22 -2.13 17.84 -0.88
C LYS A 22 -2.86 16.90 0.09
N ALA A 23 -2.33 15.71 0.31
CA ALA A 23 -2.60 14.98 1.54
C ALA A 23 -1.92 15.81 2.64
N GLU A 24 -2.68 16.81 3.10
CA GLU A 24 -2.61 17.47 4.39
C GLU A 24 -1.24 17.33 5.06
N ARG A 25 -0.37 18.33 4.86
CA ARG A 25 0.67 18.61 5.86
C ARG A 25 -0.09 18.87 7.16
N ILE A 26 -0.32 17.80 7.94
CA ILE A 26 -0.97 17.86 9.24
C ILE A 26 -0.21 18.93 10.00
N THR A 27 -0.86 20.06 10.22
CA THR A 27 -0.25 21.19 10.92
C THR A 27 -0.15 20.73 12.36
N ILE A 28 1.07 20.37 12.78
CA ILE A 28 1.31 19.82 14.11
C ILE A 28 1.13 21.00 15.08
N PRO A 29 0.13 21.02 15.98
CA PRO A 29 0.17 21.98 17.07
C PRO A 29 1.39 21.64 17.91
N GLU A 30 2.36 22.56 17.96
CA GLU A 30 3.41 22.56 18.97
C GLU A 30 2.77 22.97 20.30
N THR A 31 2.08 22.03 20.94
CA THR A 31 1.83 22.12 22.37
C THR A 31 2.87 21.26 23.07
N GLU A 32 3.66 21.92 23.92
CA GLU A 32 4.72 21.37 24.76
C GLU A 32 4.18 20.43 25.86
N ASP A 33 3.37 19.44 25.49
CA ASP A 33 2.82 18.46 26.41
C ASP A 33 3.37 17.06 26.09
N TYR A 34 4.35 16.62 26.86
CA TYR A 34 4.95 15.27 26.85
C TYR A 34 4.00 14.17 27.37
N ARG A 35 2.69 14.32 27.19
CA ARG A 35 1.69 13.32 27.54
C ARG A 35 1.13 12.67 26.28
N PHE A 36 0.92 11.36 26.32
CA PHE A 36 0.36 10.55 25.23
C PHE A 36 -0.94 11.18 24.71
N ASN A 37 -0.83 11.95 23.63
CA ASN A 37 -1.96 12.63 23.03
C ASN A 37 -2.57 11.68 22.00
N PHE A 38 -3.59 10.91 22.40
CA PHE A 38 -4.27 9.93 21.54
C PHE A 38 -4.71 10.54 20.20
N ARG A 39 -5.03 11.83 20.16
CA ARG A 39 -5.38 12.55 18.93
C ARG A 39 -4.21 12.68 17.94
N LYS A 40 -2.98 12.80 18.43
CA LYS A 40 -1.76 12.78 17.62
C LYS A 40 -1.46 11.35 17.13
N LEU A 41 -1.68 10.35 17.97
CA LEU A 41 -1.55 8.93 17.59
C LEU A 41 -2.51 8.58 16.44
N TRP A 42 -3.80 8.93 16.57
CA TRP A 42 -4.81 8.69 15.54
C TRP A 42 -4.47 9.38 14.21
N ALA A 43 -3.95 10.62 14.25
CA ALA A 43 -3.52 11.33 13.05
C ALA A 43 -2.38 10.63 12.28
N PHE A 44 -1.49 9.89 12.97
CA PHE A 44 -0.40 9.14 12.35
C PHE A 44 -0.71 7.65 12.11
N THR A 45 -1.90 7.17 12.48
CA THR A 45 -2.26 5.74 12.34
C THR A 45 -2.66 5.37 10.90
N GLY A 46 -3.03 6.35 10.08
CA GLY A 46 -3.51 6.15 8.70
C GLY A 46 -2.68 5.18 7.83
N PRO A 47 -1.37 5.41 7.63
CA PRO A 47 -0.55 4.53 6.79
C PRO A 47 -0.39 3.11 7.35
N GLY A 48 -0.40 2.95 8.67
CA GLY A 48 -0.36 1.61 9.30
C GLY A 48 -1.68 0.86 9.17
N PHE A 49 -2.81 1.58 9.26
CA PHE A 49 -4.14 1.02 9.08
C PHE A 49 -4.38 0.54 7.66
N LEU A 50 -4.02 1.35 6.65
CA LEU A 50 -4.11 0.96 5.24
C LEU A 50 -3.32 -0.33 4.95
N MET A 51 -2.12 -0.45 5.53
CA MET A 51 -1.32 -1.67 5.42
C MET A 51 -1.90 -2.88 6.14
N SER A 52 -2.60 -2.66 7.26
CA SER A 52 -3.25 -3.74 7.99
C SER A 52 -4.44 -4.30 7.20
N ILE A 53 -5.22 -3.44 6.53
CA ILE A 53 -6.31 -3.88 5.65
C ILE A 53 -5.77 -4.73 4.50
N ALA A 54 -4.71 -4.29 3.83
CA ALA A 54 -4.10 -5.04 2.74
C ALA A 54 -3.50 -6.40 3.16
N TYR A 55 -3.22 -6.61 4.46
CA TYR A 55 -2.81 -7.92 4.95
C TYR A 55 -3.99 -8.86 5.24
N LEU A 56 -5.18 -8.28 5.45
CA LEU A 56 -6.44 -8.96 5.76
C LEU A 56 -7.28 -9.22 4.50
N ASP A 57 -6.63 -9.33 3.33
CA ASP A 57 -7.30 -9.64 2.08
C ASP A 57 -7.99 -11.02 2.15
N PRO A 58 -9.18 -11.17 1.54
CA PRO A 58 -9.98 -12.41 1.62
C PRO A 58 -9.22 -13.65 1.13
N GLY A 59 -8.33 -13.51 0.14
CA GLY A 59 -7.53 -14.61 -0.38
C GLY A 59 -6.45 -15.11 0.59
N ASN A 60 -5.88 -14.21 1.40
CA ASN A 60 -4.89 -14.58 2.41
C ASN A 60 -5.56 -15.37 3.54
N ILE A 61 -6.73 -14.90 3.99
CA ILE A 61 -7.53 -15.55 5.04
C ILE A 61 -8.03 -16.93 4.59
N GLU A 62 -8.51 -17.05 3.33
CA GLU A 62 -8.96 -18.32 2.76
C GLU A 62 -7.81 -19.34 2.71
N SER A 63 -6.65 -18.94 2.21
CA SER A 63 -5.48 -19.81 2.08
C SER A 63 -4.96 -20.28 3.43
N ASP A 64 -4.88 -19.38 4.41
CA ASP A 64 -4.47 -19.70 5.78
C ASP A 64 -5.47 -20.64 6.46
N LEU A 65 -6.78 -20.42 6.26
CA LEU A 65 -7.83 -21.28 6.82
C LEU A 65 -7.83 -22.66 6.17
N GLN A 66 -7.69 -22.75 4.85
CA GLN A 66 -7.61 -24.01 4.11
C GLN A 66 -6.36 -24.80 4.52
N SER A 67 -5.23 -24.11 4.66
CA SER A 67 -3.99 -24.70 5.17
C SER A 67 -4.15 -25.22 6.60
N GLY A 68 -4.78 -24.44 7.48
CA GLY A 68 -5.08 -24.84 8.86
C GLY A 68 -6.07 -26.02 8.95
N ALA A 69 -7.09 -26.06 8.10
CA ALA A 69 -8.04 -27.17 8.02
C ALA A 69 -7.38 -28.49 7.58
N THR A 70 -6.36 -28.41 6.72
CA THR A 70 -5.69 -29.58 6.14
C THR A 70 -4.50 -30.06 6.96
N ALA A 71 -3.74 -29.13 7.56
CA ALA A 71 -2.50 -29.42 8.29
C ALA A 71 -2.59 -29.19 9.81
N SER A 72 -3.78 -28.88 10.32
CA SER A 72 -4.07 -28.58 11.74
C SER A 72 -3.14 -27.49 12.30
N TYR A 73 -2.05 -27.88 12.95
CA TYR A 73 -1.14 -26.97 13.66
C TYR A 73 0.30 -26.97 13.11
N HIS A 74 0.61 -27.80 12.11
CA HIS A 74 1.99 -27.89 11.61
C HIS A 74 2.46 -26.62 10.89
N LEU A 75 1.56 -25.82 10.31
CA LEU A 75 1.91 -24.60 9.56
C LEU A 75 1.93 -23.32 10.40
N LEU A 76 1.47 -23.36 11.66
CA LEU A 76 1.40 -22.18 12.52
C LEU A 76 2.76 -21.51 12.75
N TRP A 77 3.81 -22.32 12.90
CA TRP A 77 5.18 -21.81 13.06
C TRP A 77 5.66 -21.07 11.80
N VAL A 78 5.37 -21.61 10.61
CA VAL A 78 5.75 -20.99 9.34
C VAL A 78 5.00 -19.67 9.12
N LEU A 79 3.69 -19.67 9.42
CA LEU A 79 2.86 -18.45 9.36
C LEU A 79 3.39 -17.36 10.28
N MET A 80 3.75 -17.71 11.52
CA MET A 80 4.35 -16.76 12.47
C MET A 80 5.64 -16.13 11.91
N TRP A 81 6.54 -16.93 11.31
CA TRP A 81 7.74 -16.41 10.67
C TRP A 81 7.44 -15.53 9.45
N ALA A 82 6.45 -15.91 8.64
CA ALA A 82 6.02 -15.12 7.49
C ALA A 82 5.52 -13.74 7.91
N THR A 83 4.68 -13.64 8.95
CA THR A 83 4.19 -12.36 9.47
C THR A 83 5.33 -11.51 10.04
N VAL A 84 6.30 -12.10 10.77
CA VAL A 84 7.47 -11.38 11.29
C VAL A 84 8.33 -10.80 10.15
N LEU A 85 8.59 -11.59 9.11
CA LEU A 85 9.33 -11.12 7.93
C LEU A 85 8.57 -10.04 7.17
N GLY A 86 7.25 -10.17 7.04
CA GLY A 86 6.38 -9.16 6.44
C GLY A 86 6.44 -7.83 7.18
N LEU A 87 6.33 -7.86 8.52
CA LEU A 87 6.45 -6.67 9.36
C LEU A 87 7.84 -6.02 9.25
N LEU A 88 8.91 -6.82 9.19
CA LEU A 88 10.27 -6.33 8.99
C LEU A 88 10.40 -5.60 7.64
N MET A 89 9.90 -6.19 6.56
CA MET A 89 9.92 -5.56 5.23
C MET A 89 9.11 -4.27 5.20
N GLN A 90 7.94 -4.24 5.84
CA GLN A 90 7.11 -3.04 5.94
C GLN A 90 7.82 -1.92 6.71
N ARG A 91 8.53 -2.25 7.79
CA ARG A 91 9.36 -1.30 8.55
C ARG A 91 10.51 -0.74 7.71
N LEU A 92 11.17 -1.57 6.92
CA LEU A 92 12.23 -1.12 6.01
C LEU A 92 11.70 -0.21 4.91
N ALA A 93 10.57 -0.55 4.29
CA ALA A 93 9.91 0.28 3.29
C ALA A 93 9.48 1.65 3.87
N ALA A 94 8.89 1.65 5.06
CA ALA A 94 8.52 2.88 5.76
C ALA A 94 9.76 3.73 6.09
N ARG A 95 10.83 3.12 6.61
CA ARG A 95 12.09 3.82 6.91
C ARG A 95 12.72 4.41 5.64
N LEU A 96 12.69 3.67 4.53
CA LEU A 96 13.18 4.17 3.24
C LEU A 96 12.38 5.39 2.78
N GLY A 97 11.03 5.32 2.85
CA GLY A 97 10.16 6.43 2.46
C GLY A 97 10.36 7.68 3.33
N VAL A 98 10.52 7.51 4.64
CA VAL A 98 10.77 8.63 5.57
C VAL A 98 12.15 9.26 5.37
N VAL A 99 13.20 8.45 5.16
CA VAL A 99 14.59 8.95 5.03
C VAL A 99 14.83 9.60 3.67
N THR A 100 14.30 9.02 2.60
CA THR A 100 14.55 9.51 1.23
C THR A 100 13.49 10.50 0.74
N GLY A 101 12.30 10.52 1.35
CA GLY A 101 11.14 11.28 0.88
C GLY A 101 10.57 10.78 -0.46
N LEU A 102 11.00 9.61 -0.92
CA LEU A 102 10.69 9.04 -2.23
C LEU A 102 9.97 7.69 -2.04
N HIS A 103 9.01 7.38 -2.92
CA HIS A 103 8.36 6.07 -2.92
C HIS A 103 9.32 4.99 -3.46
N LEU A 104 9.12 3.73 -3.05
CA LEU A 104 9.99 2.61 -3.43
C LEU A 104 10.13 2.49 -4.95
N ALA A 105 9.03 2.70 -5.70
CA ALA A 105 9.08 2.67 -7.16
C ALA A 105 9.97 3.78 -7.77
N GLU A 106 10.03 4.97 -7.16
CA GLU A 106 10.89 6.08 -7.62
C GLU A 106 12.35 5.78 -7.34
N VAL A 107 12.64 5.21 -6.16
CA VAL A 107 13.99 4.78 -5.80
C VAL A 107 14.49 3.69 -6.76
N CYS A 108 13.65 2.71 -7.07
CA CYS A 108 13.94 1.69 -8.08
C CYS A 108 14.16 2.31 -9.46
N GLN A 109 13.27 3.19 -9.91
CA GLN A 109 13.39 3.85 -11.20
C GLN A 109 14.67 4.67 -11.36
N ARG A 110 15.13 5.35 -10.30
CA ARG A 110 16.36 6.14 -10.33
C ARG A 110 17.63 5.29 -10.29
N ARG A 111 17.57 4.11 -9.67
CA ARG A 111 18.73 3.22 -9.50
C ARG A 111 18.93 2.25 -10.67
N PHE A 112 17.87 1.86 -11.37
CA PHE A 112 17.90 0.81 -12.38
C PHE A 112 17.98 1.32 -13.83
N PRO A 113 18.63 0.56 -14.74
CA PRO A 113 18.61 0.81 -16.19
C PRO A 113 17.20 0.60 -16.78
N PRO A 114 16.94 1.03 -18.03
CA PRO A 114 15.59 1.06 -18.60
C PRO A 114 14.89 -0.30 -18.70
N VAL A 115 15.64 -1.41 -18.83
CA VAL A 115 15.06 -2.75 -18.99
C VAL A 115 14.41 -3.28 -17.70
N PRO A 116 15.09 -3.36 -16.54
CA PRO A 116 14.45 -3.74 -15.27
C PRO A 116 13.31 -2.80 -14.86
N ARG A 117 13.35 -1.53 -15.28
CA ARG A 117 12.28 -0.56 -15.00
C ARG A 117 10.95 -0.97 -15.62
N TYR A 118 10.94 -1.39 -16.89
CA TYR A 118 9.72 -1.86 -17.54
C TYR A 118 9.24 -3.19 -16.94
N LEU A 119 10.16 -4.09 -16.61
CA LEU A 119 9.82 -5.36 -15.95
C LEU A 119 9.16 -5.12 -14.58
N LEU A 120 9.74 -4.26 -13.75
CA LEU A 120 9.19 -3.91 -12.43
C LEU A 120 7.81 -3.27 -12.55
N TRP A 121 7.60 -2.41 -13.55
CA TRP A 121 6.30 -1.80 -13.80
C TRP A 121 5.25 -2.86 -14.14
N ILE A 122 5.55 -3.79 -15.06
CA ILE A 122 4.64 -4.89 -15.41
C ILE A 122 4.34 -5.79 -14.22
N MET A 123 5.35 -6.14 -13.42
CA MET A 123 5.17 -6.99 -12.23
C MET A 123 4.26 -6.35 -11.18
N VAL A 124 4.43 -5.05 -10.94
CA VAL A 124 3.56 -4.29 -10.02
C VAL A 124 2.14 -4.20 -10.57
N GLU A 125 1.96 -3.94 -11.86
CA GLU A 125 0.65 -3.88 -12.48
C GLU A 125 -0.11 -5.22 -12.33
N ILE A 126 0.56 -6.34 -12.63
CA ILE A 126 -0.02 -7.68 -12.48
C ILE A 126 -0.33 -7.97 -11.00
N ALA A 127 0.53 -7.55 -10.06
CA ALA A 127 0.29 -7.73 -8.64
C ALA A 127 -0.95 -6.95 -8.15
N ILE A 128 -1.14 -5.71 -8.62
CA ILE A 128 -2.30 -4.89 -8.27
C ILE A 128 -3.58 -5.53 -8.82
N VAL A 129 -3.59 -5.96 -10.09
CA VAL A 129 -4.74 -6.66 -10.69
C VAL A 129 -5.04 -7.96 -9.94
N GLY A 130 -4.02 -8.69 -9.49
CA GLY A 130 -4.17 -9.90 -8.69
C GLY A 130 -4.81 -9.65 -7.32
N SER A 131 -4.43 -8.58 -6.63
CA SER A 131 -5.01 -8.18 -5.34
C SER A 131 -6.47 -7.72 -5.49
N ASP A 132 -6.76 -6.90 -6.51
CA ASP A 132 -8.12 -6.43 -6.82
C ASP A 132 -9.08 -7.59 -7.14
N MET A 133 -8.62 -8.61 -7.88
CA MET A 133 -9.42 -9.81 -8.15
C MET A 133 -9.87 -10.53 -6.86
N GLN A 134 -9.02 -10.59 -5.84
CA GLN A 134 -9.38 -11.23 -4.56
C GLN A 134 -10.41 -10.40 -3.80
N GLU A 135 -10.30 -9.08 -3.81
CA GLU A 135 -11.27 -8.18 -3.18
C GLU A 135 -12.66 -8.30 -3.84
N VAL A 136 -12.72 -8.37 -5.17
CA VAL A 136 -13.97 -8.58 -5.92
C VAL A 136 -14.61 -9.94 -5.59
N ILE A 137 -13.82 -11.00 -5.50
CA ILE A 137 -14.33 -12.33 -5.13
C ILE A 137 -14.87 -12.33 -3.70
N GLY A 138 -14.12 -11.75 -2.75
CA GLY A 138 -14.51 -11.67 -1.34
C GLY A 138 -15.81 -10.88 -1.15
N THR A 139 -15.93 -9.73 -1.81
CA THR A 139 -17.17 -8.92 -1.77
C THR A 139 -18.35 -9.65 -2.42
N ALA A 140 -18.15 -10.35 -3.53
CA ALA A 140 -19.19 -11.17 -4.16
C ALA A 140 -19.70 -12.29 -3.23
N ILE A 141 -18.80 -13.00 -2.56
CA ILE A 141 -19.16 -14.04 -1.56
C ILE A 141 -19.89 -13.41 -0.37
N ALA A 142 -19.42 -12.25 0.11
CA ALA A 142 -20.07 -11.53 1.20
C ALA A 142 -21.52 -11.12 0.85
N PHE A 143 -21.75 -10.57 -0.35
CA PHE A 143 -23.09 -10.24 -0.83
C PHE A 143 -23.97 -11.48 -1.03
N TYR A 144 -23.41 -12.57 -1.54
CA TYR A 144 -24.11 -13.85 -1.69
C TYR A 144 -24.60 -14.35 -0.31
N LEU A 145 -23.71 -14.41 0.69
CA LEU A 145 -24.08 -14.86 2.04
C LEU A 145 -25.11 -13.96 2.72
N LEU A 146 -25.05 -12.64 2.49
CA LEU A 146 -26.00 -11.69 3.06
C LEU A 146 -27.39 -11.81 2.40
N SER A 147 -27.44 -12.03 1.08
CA SER A 147 -28.68 -12.09 0.31
C SER A 147 -29.41 -13.43 0.45
N PHE A 148 -28.67 -14.55 0.49
CA PHE A 148 -29.23 -15.90 0.64
C PHE A 148 -29.69 -16.24 2.06
N LYS A 149 -29.38 -15.40 3.05
CA LYS A 149 -29.87 -15.57 4.42
C LYS A 149 -31.28 -14.98 4.61
N LYS A 150 -32.20 -15.31 3.69
CA LYS A 150 -33.63 -15.01 3.79
C LYS A 150 -34.48 -16.15 3.26
#